data_AF-A0A6C0DBC0-F1
#
_entry.id   AF-A0A6C0DBC0-F1
#
_cell.length_a   1.000
_cell.length_b   1.000
_cell.length_c   1.000
_cell.angle_alpha   90.00
_cell.angle_beta   90.00
_cell.angle_gamma   90.00
#
_symmetry.space_group_name_H-M   'P 1'
#
loop_
_entity.id
_entity.type
_entity.pdbx_description
1 polymer ?
#
loop_
_entity_poly.entity_id
_entity_poly.type
_entity_poly.pdbx_seq_one_letter_code
_entity_poly.pdbx_strand_id
1 'polypeptide(L)'
;MSFGNNYLVPQTTVTLTNTSNLGGPFQGYSPRQTINHFKDSNIVMTRKILTKSWNGAGAVGVDNGHSRIITPFRAINNLGDFLSRANYVCGGSNQVNRTYPGRQGPIGSIISSCDGTGVQAGSGNGRFVPDSSDYTTFKKQSAINQNYNDLKFGGDEHNASYVPLMGVRH
;
A
#
# COMPACT_ATOMS: atom_id res chain seq x y z
N MET A 1 6.10 -61.63 12.80
CA MET A 1 5.12 -60.53 13.00
C MET A 1 5.91 -59.24 13.11
N SER A 2 6.03 -58.48 12.01
CA SER A 2 6.79 -57.22 11.98
C SER A 2 5.80 -56.06 12.00
N PHE A 3 5.73 -55.34 13.12
CA PHE A 3 4.92 -54.13 13.23
C PHE A 3 5.72 -52.98 12.61
N GLY A 4 5.42 -52.67 11.35
CA GLY A 4 5.92 -51.47 10.68
C GLY A 4 5.26 -50.24 11.29
N ASN A 5 6.02 -49.41 12.00
CA ASN A 5 5.57 -48.11 12.46
C ASN A 5 5.30 -47.20 11.25
N ASN A 6 4.03 -46.94 10.96
CA ASN A 6 3.61 -45.93 10.00
C ASN A 6 3.85 -44.55 10.61
N TYR A 7 4.95 -43.90 10.25
CA TYR A 7 5.15 -42.48 10.56
C TYR A 7 4.25 -41.65 9.66
N LEU A 8 3.14 -41.15 10.21
CA LEU A 8 2.33 -40.13 9.57
C LEU A 8 3.12 -38.82 9.57
N VAL A 9 3.75 -38.50 8.43
CA VAL A 9 4.32 -37.17 8.22
C VAL A 9 3.15 -36.18 8.14
N PRO A 10 3.05 -35.17 9.02
CA PRO A 10 1.98 -34.19 8.92
C PRO A 10 2.12 -33.46 7.58
N GLN A 11 1.16 -33.66 6.70
CA GLN A 11 1.10 -32.99 5.41
C GLN A 11 0.87 -31.49 5.68
N THR A 12 1.95 -30.71 5.69
CA THR A 12 1.95 -29.26 5.98
C THR A 12 1.40 -28.41 4.84
N THR A 13 0.86 -29.04 3.79
CA THR A 13 0.26 -28.33 2.67
C THR A 13 -1.11 -27.81 3.07
N VAL A 14 -1.12 -26.58 3.58
CA VAL A 14 -2.31 -25.77 3.82
C VAL A 14 -3.13 -25.69 2.53
N THR A 15 -4.39 -26.10 2.62
CA THR A 15 -5.36 -26.08 1.53
C THR A 15 -5.66 -24.64 1.11
N LEU A 16 -5.58 -24.38 -0.20
CA LEU A 16 -5.76 -23.07 -0.82
C LEU A 16 -7.20 -22.54 -0.65
N THR A 17 -7.36 -21.38 -0.03
CA THR A 17 -8.66 -20.71 0.11
C THR A 17 -8.64 -19.31 -0.54
N ASN A 18 -9.02 -19.28 -1.82
CA ASN A 18 -9.39 -18.11 -2.63
C ASN A 18 -8.37 -16.97 -2.86
N THR A 19 -8.53 -16.33 -4.03
CA THR A 19 -7.52 -15.57 -4.77
C THR A 19 -7.67 -14.05 -4.66
N SER A 20 -7.69 -13.50 -3.45
CA SER A 20 -7.46 -12.06 -3.21
C SER A 20 -6.05 -11.76 -2.67
N ASN A 21 -5.19 -12.78 -2.59
CA ASN A 21 -3.85 -12.67 -2.04
C ASN A 21 -2.87 -12.19 -3.12
N LEU A 22 -2.00 -11.26 -2.74
CA LEU A 22 -0.91 -10.66 -3.54
C LEU A 22 0.15 -11.72 -3.96
N GLY A 23 -0.24 -12.65 -4.83
CA GLY A 23 0.60 -13.69 -5.43
C GLY A 23 0.76 -15.00 -4.63
N GLY A 24 0.06 -15.18 -3.51
CA GLY A 24 0.33 -16.24 -2.54
C GLY A 24 -0.84 -17.05 -2.00
N PRO A 25 -0.58 -18.13 -1.24
CA PRO A 25 -1.61 -19.01 -0.71
C PRO A 25 -2.38 -18.38 0.46
N PHE A 26 -1.77 -17.47 1.22
CA PHE A 26 -2.42 -16.76 2.33
C PHE A 26 -1.88 -15.34 2.53
N GLN A 27 -2.72 -14.46 3.07
CA GLN A 27 -2.37 -13.07 3.36
C GLN A 27 -1.33 -12.98 4.48
N GLY A 28 -0.30 -12.16 4.28
CA GLY A 28 0.76 -11.99 5.26
C GLY A 28 1.80 -13.11 5.23
N TYR A 29 1.79 -13.96 4.20
CA TYR A 29 2.73 -15.08 4.11
C TYR A 29 4.18 -14.62 4.04
N SER A 30 5.03 -15.39 4.70
CA SER A 30 6.47 -15.24 4.69
C SER A 30 7.05 -16.65 4.55
N PRO A 31 7.46 -17.11 3.36
CA PRO A 31 8.05 -18.43 3.23
C PRO A 31 9.34 -18.51 4.05
N ARG A 32 9.70 -19.72 4.45
CA ARG A 32 10.90 -19.97 5.27
C ARG A 32 12.15 -19.53 4.52
N GLN A 33 13.14 -19.04 5.27
CA GLN A 33 14.48 -18.80 4.76
C GLN A 33 15.06 -20.12 4.24
N THR A 34 15.66 -20.12 3.05
CA THR A 34 16.40 -21.27 2.50
C THR A 34 17.87 -20.91 2.37
N ILE A 35 18.74 -21.89 2.12
CA ILE A 35 20.20 -21.69 2.00
C ILE A 35 20.54 -20.61 0.95
N ASN A 36 19.76 -20.54 -0.14
CA ASN A 36 19.94 -19.59 -1.24
C ASN A 36 19.15 -18.28 -1.06
N HIS A 37 18.31 -18.18 -0.02
CA HIS A 37 17.44 -17.03 0.20
C HIS A 37 17.62 -16.52 1.62
N PHE A 38 18.55 -15.59 1.81
CA PHE A 38 18.83 -14.99 3.13
C PHE A 38 17.79 -13.91 3.47
N LYS A 39 17.23 -13.97 4.68
CA LYS A 39 16.34 -12.92 5.19
C LYS A 39 17.07 -12.02 6.16
N ASP A 40 17.16 -10.75 5.81
CA ASP A 40 17.78 -9.73 6.64
C ASP A 40 16.73 -8.77 7.25
N SER A 41 17.20 -7.85 8.08
CA SER A 41 16.35 -6.82 8.71
C SER A 41 15.72 -5.86 7.70
N ASN A 42 16.32 -5.72 6.51
CA ASN A 42 15.83 -4.84 5.44
C ASN A 42 14.47 -5.32 4.89
N ILE A 43 14.27 -6.63 4.73
CA ILE A 43 12.98 -7.19 4.33
C ILE A 43 11.90 -6.84 5.35
N VAL A 44 12.20 -6.92 6.65
CA VAL A 44 11.26 -6.58 7.72
C VAL A 44 10.90 -5.09 7.69
N MET A 45 11.91 -4.22 7.52
CA MET A 45 11.70 -2.78 7.41
C MET A 45 10.87 -2.42 6.16
N THR A 46 11.18 -3.03 5.02
CA THR A 46 10.42 -2.83 3.78
C THR A 46 8.97 -3.24 3.97
N ARG A 47 8.69 -4.39 4.58
CA ARG A 47 7.31 -4.83 4.87
C ARG A 47 6.56 -3.86 5.77
N LYS A 48 7.22 -3.32 6.79
CA LYS A 48 6.64 -2.28 7.66
C LYS A 48 6.28 -1.02 6.86
N ILE A 49 7.13 -0.63 5.91
CA ILE A 49 6.84 0.49 5.00
C ILE A 49 5.65 0.17 4.11
N LEU A 50 5.59 -1.01 3.47
CA LEU A 50 4.47 -1.41 2.61
C LEU A 50 3.13 -1.37 3.36
N THR A 51 3.11 -1.95 4.56
CA THR A 51 1.90 -2.04 5.38
C THR A 51 1.40 -0.71 5.92
N LYS A 52 2.30 0.23 6.22
CA LYS A 52 1.93 1.53 6.81
C LYS A 52 1.80 2.64 5.80
N SER A 53 2.70 2.69 4.82
CA SER A 53 2.85 3.84 3.92
C SER A 53 2.11 3.65 2.60
N TRP A 54 2.01 2.42 2.09
CA TRP A 54 1.53 2.17 0.71
C TRP A 54 0.24 1.35 0.61
N ASN A 55 -0.46 1.13 1.73
CA ASN A 55 -1.69 0.33 1.79
C ASN A 55 -2.97 1.14 2.05
N GLY A 56 -2.92 2.48 1.93
CA GLY A 56 -4.11 3.33 2.08
C GLY A 56 -5.10 3.19 0.92
N ALA A 57 -6.32 3.73 1.07
CA ALA A 57 -7.33 3.79 0.01
C ALA A 57 -6.80 4.46 -1.27
N GLY A 58 -5.92 5.45 -1.10
CA GLY A 58 -5.15 6.09 -2.17
C GLY A 58 -4.28 5.15 -3.00
N ALA A 59 -3.89 3.97 -2.50
CA ALA A 59 -3.15 2.94 -3.21
C ALA A 59 -4.06 1.94 -3.93
N VAL A 60 -5.10 1.47 -3.23
CA VAL A 60 -6.11 0.50 -3.73
C VAL A 60 -6.84 1.05 -4.95
N GLY A 61 -7.07 2.37 -4.99
CA GLY A 61 -7.63 3.05 -6.16
C GLY A 61 -9.15 3.12 -6.17
N VAL A 62 -9.80 2.69 -5.08
CA VAL A 62 -11.23 2.90 -4.84
C VAL A 62 -11.41 3.46 -3.44
N ASP A 63 -12.14 4.58 -3.33
CA ASP A 63 -12.56 5.17 -2.07
C ASP A 63 -14.06 5.48 -2.14
N ASN A 64 -14.81 5.03 -1.13
CA ASN A 64 -16.27 5.09 -1.06
C ASN A 64 -17.02 4.75 -2.37
N GLY A 65 -16.56 3.73 -3.10
CA GLY A 65 -17.16 3.30 -4.37
C GLY A 65 -16.74 4.10 -5.61
N HIS A 66 -15.92 5.14 -5.45
CA HIS A 66 -15.38 5.94 -6.55
C HIS A 66 -13.96 5.52 -6.90
N SER A 67 -13.67 5.41 -8.20
CA SER A 67 -12.32 5.11 -8.68
C SER A 67 -11.42 6.36 -8.67
N ARG A 68 -10.15 6.14 -8.30
CA ARG A 68 -9.12 7.17 -8.28
C ARG A 68 -8.85 7.72 -9.67
N ILE A 69 -8.92 9.04 -9.84
CA ILE A 69 -8.55 9.73 -11.10
C ILE A 69 -7.05 10.06 -11.14
N ILE A 70 -6.48 10.43 -9.99
CA ILE A 70 -5.06 10.78 -9.88
C ILE A 70 -4.16 9.53 -9.84
N THR A 71 -2.85 9.72 -10.05
CA THR A 71 -1.88 8.64 -9.93
C THR A 71 -1.80 8.12 -8.49
N PRO A 72 -1.53 6.83 -8.28
CA PRO A 72 -1.46 6.23 -6.94
C PRO A 72 -0.44 6.95 -6.04
N PHE A 73 0.72 7.31 -6.59
CA PHE A 73 1.73 8.06 -5.88
C PHE A 73 1.20 9.39 -5.34
N ARG A 74 0.44 10.13 -6.15
CA ARG A 74 -0.13 11.42 -5.75
C ARG A 74 -1.24 11.26 -4.71
N ALA A 75 -2.08 10.23 -4.84
CA ALA A 75 -3.16 9.98 -3.88
C ALA A 75 -2.62 9.62 -2.49
N ILE A 76 -1.62 8.74 -2.42
CA ILE A 76 -1.06 8.30 -1.14
C ILE A 76 -0.35 9.46 -0.41
N ASN A 77 0.35 10.30 -1.17
CA ASN A 77 1.08 11.44 -0.62
C ASN A 77 0.22 12.72 -0.51
N ASN A 78 -1.10 12.64 -0.71
CA ASN A 78 -2.00 13.80 -0.66
C ASN A 78 -1.54 14.97 -1.56
N LEU A 79 -0.98 14.66 -2.73
CA LEU A 79 -0.50 15.63 -3.73
C LEU A 79 -1.59 16.00 -4.75
N GLY A 80 -2.85 15.85 -4.38
CA GLY A 80 -4.02 16.10 -5.21
C GLY A 80 -5.27 15.50 -4.59
N ASP A 81 -6.43 15.98 -5.05
CA ASP A 81 -7.71 15.40 -4.69
C ASP A 81 -7.91 14.06 -5.41
N PHE A 82 -8.41 13.05 -4.69
CA PHE A 82 -8.56 11.68 -5.21
C PHE A 82 -9.46 11.62 -6.46
N LEU A 83 -10.47 12.49 -6.52
CA LEU A 83 -11.42 12.63 -7.64
C LEU A 83 -11.09 13.84 -8.55
N SER A 84 -9.94 14.49 -8.35
CA SER A 84 -9.52 15.66 -9.14
C SER A 84 -10.58 16.78 -9.21
N ARG A 85 -11.34 17.00 -8.13
CA ARG A 85 -12.39 18.03 -8.08
C ARG A 85 -11.78 19.44 -7.98
N ALA A 86 -12.38 20.40 -8.69
CA ALA A 86 -11.94 21.79 -8.68
C ALA A 86 -12.46 22.54 -7.44
N ASN A 87 -11.56 23.25 -6.74
CA ASN A 87 -11.88 24.08 -5.55
C ASN A 87 -12.67 23.33 -4.46
N TYR A 88 -12.52 22.02 -4.39
CA TYR A 88 -13.27 21.20 -3.46
C TYR A 88 -12.65 21.25 -2.06
N VAL A 89 -13.47 21.58 -1.07
CA VAL A 89 -13.10 21.57 0.33
C VAL A 89 -14.27 20.95 1.10
N CYS A 90 -14.03 19.85 1.78
CA CYS A 90 -15.03 19.18 2.61
C CYS A 90 -14.35 18.68 3.87
N GLY A 91 -14.48 19.45 4.94
CA GLY A 91 -13.72 19.23 6.18
C GLY A 91 -12.21 19.39 5.97
N GLY A 92 -11.43 18.78 6.86
CA GLY A 92 -9.96 18.77 6.79
C GLY A 92 -9.27 19.49 7.96
N SER A 93 -7.94 19.42 7.96
CA SER A 93 -7.11 20.08 8.98
C SER A 93 -7.13 21.59 8.77
N ASN A 94 -7.45 22.36 9.81
CA ASN A 94 -7.25 23.81 9.75
C ASN A 94 -5.75 24.11 9.91
N GLN A 95 -5.14 24.79 8.95
CA GLN A 95 -3.71 25.15 8.98
C GLN A 95 -3.37 26.18 10.06
N VAL A 96 -4.37 26.87 10.59
CA VAL A 96 -4.22 27.87 11.66
C VAL A 96 -4.76 27.33 12.96
N ASN A 97 -3.89 27.24 13.98
CA ASN A 97 -4.28 26.86 15.33
C ASN A 97 -5.06 28.01 15.99
N ARG A 98 -6.23 27.67 16.55
CA ARG A 98 -7.09 28.59 17.30
C ARG A 98 -6.41 29.18 18.54
N THR A 99 -5.45 28.46 19.10
CA THR A 99 -4.88 28.78 20.41
C THR A 99 -3.39 29.11 20.25
N TYR A 100 -3.08 30.40 20.19
CA TYR A 100 -1.74 30.95 20.42
C TYR A 100 -1.81 31.98 21.55
N PRO A 101 -0.81 32.05 22.47
CA PRO A 101 -0.78 33.06 23.53
C PRO A 101 -0.84 34.47 22.91
N GLY A 102 -1.83 35.28 23.28
CA GLY A 102 -2.01 36.66 22.81
C GLY A 102 -2.92 36.84 21.57
N ARG A 103 -3.46 35.77 20.97
CA ARG A 103 -4.44 35.88 19.87
C ARG A 103 -5.71 35.09 20.21
N GLN A 104 -6.75 35.81 20.64
CA GLN A 104 -8.08 35.26 21.00
C GLN A 104 -9.18 35.81 20.07
N GLY A 105 -8.88 35.97 18.78
CA GLY A 105 -9.86 36.40 17.77
C GLY A 105 -10.51 35.20 17.07
N PRO A 106 -11.72 35.35 16.49
CA PRO A 106 -12.32 34.31 15.66
C PRO A 106 -11.45 34.06 14.43
N ILE A 107 -10.80 32.90 14.40
CA ILE A 107 -10.13 32.40 13.20
C ILE A 107 -11.22 31.76 12.34
N GLY A 108 -11.31 32.15 11.07
CA GLY A 108 -12.33 31.66 10.13
C GLY A 108 -12.45 30.14 10.18
N SER A 109 -13.69 29.65 10.22
CA SER A 109 -13.99 28.22 10.11
C SER A 109 -13.65 27.72 8.71
N ILE A 110 -13.31 26.43 8.60
CA ILE A 110 -13.12 25.78 7.31
C ILE A 110 -14.42 25.91 6.50
N ILE A 111 -14.31 26.33 5.23
CA ILE A 111 -15.42 26.30 4.29
C ILE A 111 -15.66 24.84 3.92
N SER A 112 -16.83 24.28 4.24
CA SER A 112 -17.19 22.90 3.89
C SER A 112 -18.28 22.88 2.81
N SER A 113 -17.88 22.54 1.58
CA SER A 113 -18.75 22.29 0.44
C SER A 113 -18.61 20.83 0.04
N CYS A 114 -19.23 19.95 0.83
CA CYS A 114 -19.21 18.51 0.60
C CYS A 114 -20.17 18.12 -0.53
N ASP A 115 -19.72 17.26 -1.45
CA ASP A 115 -20.48 16.83 -2.64
C ASP A 115 -21.26 15.53 -2.42
N GLY A 116 -21.30 15.02 -1.18
CA GLY A 116 -21.99 13.78 -0.81
C GLY A 116 -21.26 12.49 -1.21
N THR A 117 -20.11 12.58 -1.89
CA THR A 117 -19.34 11.40 -2.34
C THR A 117 -18.66 10.65 -1.20
N GLY A 118 -18.55 11.25 0.00
CA GLY A 118 -17.85 10.67 1.15
C GLY A 118 -16.32 10.54 0.96
N VAL A 119 -15.78 10.91 -0.21
CA VAL A 119 -14.34 10.92 -0.48
C VAL A 119 -13.74 12.21 0.05
N GLN A 120 -12.73 12.06 0.91
CA GLN A 120 -12.04 13.17 1.55
C GLN A 120 -11.42 14.13 0.53
N ALA A 121 -11.42 15.43 0.84
CA ALA A 121 -10.74 16.42 0.04
C ALA A 121 -9.21 16.28 0.18
N GLY A 122 -8.47 16.51 -0.91
CA GLY A 122 -7.02 16.71 -0.83
C GLY A 122 -6.68 17.94 0.01
N SER A 123 -5.74 17.82 0.95
CA SER A 123 -5.30 18.90 1.85
C SER A 123 -3.87 19.38 1.57
N GLY A 124 -3.12 18.65 0.75
CA GLY A 124 -1.75 19.00 0.37
C GLY A 124 -1.64 19.94 -0.83
N ASN A 125 -0.40 20.35 -1.14
CA ASN A 125 -0.11 21.18 -2.29
C ASN A 125 -0.07 20.33 -3.57
N GLY A 126 -1.10 20.44 -4.41
CA GLY A 126 -1.16 19.76 -5.70
C GLY A 126 -0.13 20.23 -6.75
N ARG A 127 0.59 21.34 -6.51
CA ARG A 127 1.71 21.80 -7.36
C ARG A 127 3.07 21.27 -6.93
N PHE A 128 3.14 20.60 -5.78
CA PHE A 128 4.39 20.04 -5.30
C PHE A 128 4.86 18.92 -6.24
N VAL A 129 6.13 19.00 -6.62
CA VAL A 129 6.79 18.00 -7.46
C VAL A 129 7.71 17.18 -6.55
N PRO A 130 7.44 15.88 -6.35
CA PRO A 130 8.32 14.99 -5.59
C PRO A 130 9.65 14.81 -6.33
N ASP A 131 10.68 14.41 -5.60
CA ASP A 131 11.94 14.03 -6.24
C ASP A 131 11.78 12.71 -7.04
N SER A 132 12.73 12.44 -7.94
CA SER A 132 12.71 11.20 -8.73
C SER A 132 13.00 9.96 -7.87
N SER A 133 13.70 10.12 -6.75
CA SER A 133 14.08 9.05 -5.81
C SER A 133 12.85 8.43 -5.14
N ASP A 134 11.94 9.27 -4.66
CA ASP A 134 10.73 8.85 -3.95
C ASP A 134 9.80 8.10 -4.88
N TYR A 135 9.64 8.59 -6.12
CA TYR A 135 8.84 7.90 -7.13
C TYR A 135 9.43 6.53 -7.50
N THR A 136 10.75 6.46 -7.67
CA THR A 136 11.45 5.20 -7.96
C THR A 136 11.29 4.21 -6.79
N THR A 137 11.42 4.71 -5.56
CA THR A 137 11.24 3.92 -4.33
C THR A 137 9.81 3.40 -4.23
N PHE A 138 8.82 4.26 -4.47
CA PHE A 138 7.41 3.88 -4.53
C PHE A 138 7.16 2.77 -5.56
N LYS A 139 7.65 2.90 -6.79
CA LYS A 139 7.43 1.89 -7.84
C LYS A 139 8.08 0.54 -7.48
N LYS A 140 9.31 0.56 -6.95
CA LYS A 140 9.99 -0.65 -6.44
C LYS A 140 9.19 -1.31 -5.33
N GLN A 141 8.77 -0.53 -4.35
CA GLN A 141 8.00 -1.02 -3.20
C GLN A 141 6.61 -1.51 -3.60
N SER A 142 5.93 -0.83 -4.51
CA SER A 142 4.64 -1.26 -5.06
C SER A 142 4.74 -2.62 -5.76
N ALA A 143 5.79 -2.88 -6.53
CA ALA A 143 6.04 -4.18 -7.14
C ALA A 143 6.33 -5.28 -6.10
N ILE A 144 7.05 -4.96 -5.02
CA ILE A 144 7.23 -5.89 -3.89
C ILE A 144 5.88 -6.17 -3.21
N ASN A 145 5.01 -5.15 -3.07
CA ASN A 145 3.68 -5.32 -2.48
C ASN A 145 2.79 -6.25 -3.33
N GLN A 146 2.82 -6.13 -4.66
CA GLN A 146 2.07 -7.01 -5.56
C GLN A 146 2.47 -8.49 -5.43
N ASN A 147 3.73 -8.75 -5.07
CA ASN A 147 4.28 -10.10 -4.86
C ASN A 147 4.45 -10.43 -3.38
N TYR A 148 3.78 -9.71 -2.46
CA TYR A 148 4.05 -9.78 -1.02
C TYR A 148 3.82 -11.18 -0.44
N ASN A 149 2.83 -11.90 -0.97
CA ASN A 149 2.48 -13.24 -0.52
C ASN A 149 3.08 -14.34 -1.42
N ASP A 150 3.81 -14.02 -2.48
CA ASP A 150 4.34 -15.01 -3.41
C ASP A 150 5.15 -16.10 -2.69
N LEU A 151 4.79 -17.36 -2.96
CA LEU A 151 5.44 -18.55 -2.40
C LEU A 151 6.91 -18.63 -2.76
N LYS A 152 7.26 -18.12 -3.94
CA LYS A 152 8.59 -18.26 -4.52
C LYS A 152 9.44 -17.00 -4.37
N PHE A 153 8.91 -15.90 -3.83
CA PHE A 153 9.59 -14.60 -3.71
C PHE A 153 10.36 -14.19 -4.98
N GLY A 154 9.85 -14.48 -6.17
CA GLY A 154 10.57 -14.19 -7.41
C GLY A 154 11.63 -15.22 -7.84
N GLY A 155 11.58 -16.46 -7.33
CA GLY A 155 12.45 -17.59 -7.73
C GLY A 155 12.08 -18.24 -9.08
N ASP A 156 13.10 -18.61 -9.84
CA ASP A 156 13.21 -18.72 -11.31
C ASP A 156 12.57 -19.94 -12.01
N GLU A 157 11.76 -20.76 -11.35
CA GLU A 157 11.22 -21.96 -12.03
C GLU A 157 10.22 -21.65 -13.15
N HIS A 158 9.63 -20.45 -13.22
CA HIS A 158 8.78 -19.99 -14.33
C HIS A 158 8.74 -18.45 -14.47
N ASN A 159 9.77 -17.81 -15.06
CA ASN A 159 9.80 -16.36 -15.38
C ASN A 159 9.66 -15.38 -14.18
N ALA A 160 10.14 -15.76 -13.01
CA ALA A 160 9.87 -15.01 -11.79
C ALA A 160 10.63 -13.69 -11.64
N SER A 161 11.65 -13.42 -12.45
CA SER A 161 12.26 -12.10 -12.61
C SER A 161 11.45 -11.15 -13.49
N TYR A 162 10.58 -11.69 -14.36
CA TYR A 162 9.74 -10.92 -15.27
C TYR A 162 8.53 -10.32 -14.55
N VAL A 163 7.87 -11.10 -13.68
CA VAL A 163 6.63 -10.69 -12.99
C VAL A 163 6.81 -9.41 -12.14
N PRO A 164 7.86 -9.26 -11.30
CA PRO A 164 8.12 -8.02 -10.56
C PRO A 164 8.51 -6.86 -11.49
N LEU A 165 9.24 -7.15 -12.57
CA LEU A 165 9.68 -6.14 -13.54
C LEU A 165 8.50 -5.53 -14.32
N MET A 166 7.49 -6.33 -14.64
CA MET A 166 6.27 -5.87 -15.32
C MET A 166 5.41 -5.01 -14.38
N GLY A 167 5.37 -5.30 -13.08
CA GLY A 167 4.68 -4.44 -12.10
C GLY A 167 5.30 -3.05 -11.95
N VAL A 168 6.62 -2.92 -12.17
CA VAL A 168 7.31 -1.62 -12.18
C VAL A 168 7.06 -0.83 -13.48
N ARG A 169 6.93 -1.50 -14.63
CA ARG A 169 6.92 -0.87 -15.96
C ARG A 169 5.56 -0.39 -16.48
N HIS A 170 4.48 -0.61 -15.73
CA HIS A 170 3.12 -0.17 -16.10
C HIS A 170 2.77 1.25 -15.67
#